data_AF-A0A2W4LJP9-F1
#
_entry.id   AF-A0A2W4LJP9-F1
#
_cell.length_a   1.000
_cell.length_b   1.000
_cell.length_c   1.000
_cell.angle_alpha   90.00
_cell.angle_beta   90.00
_cell.angle_gamma   90.00
#
_symmetry.space_group_name_H-M   'P 1'
#
loop_
_entity.id
_entity.type
_entity.pdbx_description
1 polymer ?
#
loop_
_entity_poly.entity_id
_entity_poly.type
_entity_poly.pdbx_seq_one_letter_code
_entity_poly.pdbx_strand_id
1 'polypeptide(L)' 'MIVIPLFLFSTTFYPLSVYPEQLQWVVQLSPLYHGVELLRQCAHGVFDVGMLGNCAVLIVLAVVGVAGTVRRIGSMLLR' A
#
# COMPACT_ATOMS: atom_id res chain seq x y z
N MET A 1 4.48 20.69 -2.28
CA MET A 1 3.92 20.23 -0.98
C MET A 1 2.92 19.09 -1.22
N ILE A 2 3.40 17.84 -1.30
CA ILE A 2 2.56 16.64 -1.48
C ILE A 2 2.72 15.67 -0.29
N VAL A 3 3.73 15.90 0.55
CA VAL A 3 4.09 15.01 1.67
C VAL A 3 3.07 15.07 2.82
N ILE A 4 2.43 16.22 3.06
CA ILE A 4 1.43 16.40 4.13
C ILE A 4 0.18 15.51 3.93
N PRO A 5 -0.48 15.48 2.75
CA PRO A 5 -1.60 14.57 2.54
C PRO A 5 -1.20 13.09 2.63
N LEU A 6 -0.02 12.70 2.12
CA LEU A 6 0.51 11.34 2.28
C LEU A 6 0.68 10.94 3.76
N PHE A 7 1.09 11.89 4.60
CA PHE A 7 1.23 11.67 6.05
C PHE A 7 -0.12 11.49 6.76
N LEU A 8 -1.14 12.24 6.35
CA LEU A 8 -2.51 12.07 6.84
C LEU A 8 -3.05 10.68 6.46
N PHE A 9 -2.87 10.27 5.20
CA PHE A 9 -3.32 8.97 4.70
C PHE A 9 -2.54 7.76 5.24
N SER A 10 -1.42 7.97 5.93
CA SER A 10 -0.63 6.92 6.58
C SER A 10 -1.37 6.28 7.77
N THR A 11 -2.50 6.85 8.22
CA THR A 11 -3.29 6.42 9.40
C THR A 11 -2.53 6.35 10.73
N THR A 12 -1.26 6.79 10.74
CA THR A 12 -0.37 6.78 11.89
C THR A 12 -0.72 7.90 12.89
N PHE A 13 -1.28 9.01 12.39
CA PHE A 13 -1.71 10.16 13.20
C PHE A 13 -3.23 10.38 13.22
N TYR A 14 -3.97 9.85 12.23
CA TYR A 14 -5.43 9.89 12.16
C TYR A 14 -6.00 8.49 11.89
N PRO A 15 -6.62 7.83 12.88
CA PRO A 15 -7.17 6.49 12.68
C PRO A 15 -8.30 6.51 11.65
N LEU A 16 -8.44 5.39 10.93
CA LEU A 16 -9.40 5.21 9.84
C LEU A 16 -10.86 5.53 10.25
N SER A 17 -11.18 5.41 11.55
CA SER A 17 -12.49 5.70 12.14
C SER A 17 -12.91 7.18 12.11
N VAL A 18 -11.97 8.11 11.86
CA VAL A 18 -12.23 9.55 11.81
C VAL A 18 -12.46 10.02 10.36
N TYR A 19 -12.19 9.15 9.37
CA TYR A 19 -12.33 9.50 7.97
C TYR A 19 -13.79 9.40 7.50
N PRO A 20 -14.25 10.33 6.63
CA PRO A 20 -15.49 10.16 5.91
C PRO A 20 -15.42 8.88 5.07
N GLU A 21 -16.55 8.17 4.95
CA GLU A 21 -16.65 6.86 4.32
C GLU A 21 -16.01 6.82 2.91
N GLN A 22 -16.14 7.90 2.13
CA GLN A 22 -15.56 8.02 0.80
C GLN A 22 -14.01 8.00 0.81
N LEU A 23 -13.38 8.60 1.82
CA LEU A 23 -11.93 8.58 1.97
C LEU A 23 -11.43 7.24 2.52
N GLN A 24 -12.26 6.53 3.29
CA GLN A 24 -11.94 5.20 3.82
C GLN A 24 -11.67 4.20 2.69
N TRP A 25 -12.48 4.24 1.62
CA TRP A 25 -12.26 3.43 0.41
C TRP A 25 -10.97 3.77 -0.32
N VAL A 26 -10.64 5.07 -0.45
CA VAL A 26 -9.41 5.53 -1.12
C VAL A 26 -8.17 5.08 -0.37
N VAL A 27 -8.19 5.16 0.96
CA VAL A 27 -7.08 4.74 1.82
C VAL A 27 -6.95 3.22 1.81
N GLN A 28 -8.06 2.49 1.90
CA GLN A 28 -8.07 1.03 1.81
C GLN A 28 -7.59 0.53 0.45
N LEU A 29 -7.78 1.27 -0.64
CA LEU A 29 -7.20 0.91 -1.94
C LEU A 29 -5.69 1.20 -2.03
N SER A 30 -5.15 2.02 -1.12
CA SER A 30 -3.77 2.45 -1.21
C SER A 30 -2.81 1.35 -0.72
N PRO A 31 -1.71 1.09 -1.45
CA PRO A 31 -0.71 0.14 -0.99
C PRO A 31 0.11 0.64 0.21
N LEU A 32 0.18 1.96 0.37
CA LEU A 32 0.82 2.59 1.53
C LEU A 32 0.11 2.20 2.83
N TYR A 33 -1.23 2.20 2.84
CA TYR A 33 -2.02 1.76 4.00
C TYR A 33 -1.68 0.32 4.39
N HIS A 34 -1.67 -0.61 3.43
CA HIS A 34 -1.36 -2.02 3.69
C HIS A 34 0.08 -2.22 4.21
N GLY A 35 1.05 -1.45 3.71
CA GLY A 35 2.43 -1.48 4.20
C GLY A 35 2.59 -0.96 5.63
N VAL A 36 1.91 0.14 5.98
CA VAL A 36 1.93 0.70 7.34
C VAL A 36 1.23 -0.23 8.33
N GLU A 37 0.10 -0.82 7.93
CA GLU A 37 -0.64 -1.77 8.77
C GLU A 37 0.19 -3.02 9.08
N LEU A 38 0.94 -3.55 8.10
CA LEU A 38 1.88 -4.66 8.32
C LEU A 38 2.99 -4.31 9.30
N LEU A 39 3.62 -3.14 9.14
CA LEU A 39 4.67 -2.69 10.05
C LEU A 39 4.14 -2.52 11.47
N ARG A 40 2.92 -2.01 11.63
CA ARG A 40 2.25 -1.85 12.92
C ARG A 40 1.96 -3.20 13.58
N GLN A 41 1.43 -4.16 12.83
CA GLN A 41 1.17 -5.52 13.30
C GLN A 41 2.46 -6.23 13.73
N CYS A 42 3.52 -6.13 12.92
CA CYS A 42 4.85 -6.64 13.26
C CYS A 42 5.42 -5.98 14.52
N ALA A 43 5.29 -4.65 14.67
CA ALA A 43 5.78 -3.91 15.82
C ALA A 43 5.04 -4.28 17.12
N HIS A 44 3.75 -4.61 17.03
CA HIS A 44 2.95 -5.05 18.17
C HIS A 44 3.00 -6.58 18.41
N GLY A 45 3.61 -7.35 17.50
CA GLY A 45 3.67 -8.82 17.57
C GLY A 45 2.31 -9.51 17.39
N VAL A 46 1.31 -8.81 16.83
CA VAL A 46 -0.04 -9.33 16.62
C VAL A 46 -0.17 -9.77 15.17
N PHE A 47 -0.26 -11.09 14.97
CA PHE A 47 -0.44 -11.70 13.65
C PHE A 47 -1.92 -12.03 13.45
N ASP A 48 -2.59 -11.31 12.54
CA ASP A 48 -3.99 -11.54 12.19
C ASP A 48 -4.13 -11.95 10.72
N VAL A 49 -5.25 -12.57 10.33
CA VAL A 49 -5.52 -13.02 8.95
C VAL A 49 -5.52 -11.82 7.98
N GLY A 50 -5.85 -10.61 8.45
CA GLY A 50 -5.71 -9.37 7.69
C GLY A 50 -4.28 -9.08 7.20
N MET A 51 -3.27 -9.61 7.88
CA MET A 51 -1.85 -9.52 7.50
C MET A 51 -1.58 -10.18 6.14
N LEU A 52 -2.22 -11.32 5.86
CA LEU A 52 -2.09 -12.00 4.57
C LEU A 52 -2.66 -11.16 3.43
N GLY A 53 -3.77 -10.44 3.67
CA GLY A 53 -4.35 -9.50 2.71
C GLY A 53 -3.39 -8.36 2.39
N ASN A 54 -2.79 -7.75 3.41
CA ASN A 54 -1.79 -6.70 3.23
C ASN A 54 -0.56 -7.19 2.45
N CYS A 55 -0.04 -8.37 2.78
CA CYS A 55 1.09 -8.98 2.07
C CYS A 55 0.75 -9.27 0.61
N ALA A 56 -0.44 -9.82 0.35
CA ALA A 56 -0.90 -10.16 -1.00
C ALA A 56 -0.96 -8.91 -1.89
N VAL A 57 -1.52 -7.80 -1.41
CA VAL A 57 -1.61 -6.55 -2.17
C VAL A 57 -0.22 -6.01 -2.52
N LEU A 58 0.72 -6.01 -1.58
CA LEU A 58 2.10 -5.57 -1.83
C LEU A 58 2.83 -6.46 -2.84
N ILE A 59 2.66 -7.78 -2.74
CA ILE A 59 3.25 -8.74 -3.69
C ILE A 59 2.69 -8.52 -5.09
N VAL A 60 1.37 -8.37 -5.22
CA VAL A 60 0.71 -8.11 -6.51
C VAL A 60 1.26 -6.84 -7.14
N LEU A 61 1.39 -5.76 -6.36
CA LEU A 61 1.93 -4.50 -6.85
C LEU A 61 3.39 -4.59 -7.27
N ALA A 62 4.22 -5.29 -6.50
CA ALA A 62 5.62 -5.54 -6.86
C ALA A 62 5.71 -6.33 -8.17
N VAL A 63 4.93 -7.39 -8.32
CA VAL A 63 4.90 -8.22 -9.54
C VAL A 63 4.43 -7.41 -10.74
N VAL A 64 3.35 -6.63 -10.61
CA VAL A 64 2.83 -5.78 -11.70
C VAL A 64 3.84 -4.71 -12.10
N GLY A 65 4.47 -4.04 -11.13
CA GLY A 65 5.50 -3.02 -11.38
C GLY A 65 6.73 -3.58 -12.09
N VAL A 66 7.23 -4.73 -11.62
CA VAL A 66 8.37 -5.43 -12.25
C VAL A 66 8.00 -5.92 -13.65
N ALA A 67 6.87 -6.60 -13.82
CA ALA A 67 6.43 -7.12 -15.11
C ALA A 67 6.22 -5.99 -16.15
N GLY A 68 5.64 -4.86 -15.74
CA GLY A 68 5.51 -3.68 -16.61
C GLY A 68 6.86 -3.09 -17.01
N THR A 69 7.80 -3.00 -16.06
CA THR A 69 9.15 -2.49 -16.31
C THR A 69 9.93 -3.41 -17.27
N VAL A 70 9.89 -4.73 -17.03
CA VAL A 70 10.53 -5.73 -17.89
C VAL A 70 9.97 -5.69 -19.31
N ARG A 71 8.63 -5.63 -19.47
CA ARG A 71 7.99 -5.51 -20.79
C ARG A 71 8.40 -4.24 -21.51
N ARG A 72 8.46 -3.10 -20.81
CA ARG A 72 8.85 -1.82 -21.39
C ARG A 72 10.31 -1.82 -21.84
N ILE A 73 11.22 -2.30 -21.00
CA ILE A 73 12.66 -2.36 -21.32
C ILE A 73 12.92 -3.34 -22.47
N GLY A 74 12.29 -4.53 -22.46
CA GLY A 74 12.42 -5.50 -23.56
C GLY A 74 11.95 -4.94 -24.91
N SER A 75 10.89 -4.12 -24.92
CA SER A 75 10.42 -3.47 -26.16
C SER A 75 11.36 -2.39 -26.69
N MET A 76 12.16 -1.75 -25.83
CA MET A 76 13.14 -0.74 -26.23
C MET A 76 14.46 -1.34 -26.72
N LEU A 77 14.84 -2.53 -26.22
CA LEU A 77 16.07 -3.22 -26.61
C LEU A 77 15.98 -3.96 -27.96
N LEU A 78 14.76 -4.20 -28.45
CA LEU A 78 14.51 -4.84 -29.76
C LEU A 78 14.32 -3.82 -30.90
N ARG A 79 14.60 -2.54 -30.65
CA ARG A 79 14.77 -1.48 -31.65
C ARG A 79 16.22 -1.04 -31.70
#